data_AF-A0A537Z4Y6-F1
#
_entry.id   AF-A0A537Z4Y6-F1
#
_cell.length_a   1.000
_cell.length_b   1.000
_cell.length_c   1.000
_cell.angle_alpha   90.00
_cell.angle_beta   90.00
_cell.angle_gamma   90.00
#
_symmetry.space_group_name_H-M   'P 1'
#
loop_
_entity.id
_entity.type
_entity.pdbx_description
1 polymer ?
#
loop_
_entity_poly.entity_id
_entity_poly.type
_entity_poly.pdbx_seq_one_letter_code
_entity_poly.pdbx_strand_id
1 'polypeptide(L)' 'MVELVNDYLEGGLAAGERARFEAHLSVCDPCTTYLAQVRETIRLAGRLTEESVPPEVRDELLRAFRSWKDA' A
#
# COMPACT_ATOMS: atom_id res chain seq x y z
N MET A 1 4.53 -12.24 10.10
CA MET A 1 3.12 -12.26 9.58
C MET A 1 2.69 -10.89 9.12
N VAL A 2 2.69 -9.87 9.98
CA VAL A 2 2.37 -8.48 9.62
C VAL A 2 3.16 -8.00 8.40
N GLU A 3 4.48 -8.22 8.37
CA GLU A 3 5.37 -7.80 7.28
C GLU A 3 5.07 -8.47 5.92
N LEU A 4 4.43 -9.65 5.93
CA LEU A 4 4.09 -10.39 4.70
C LEU A 4 2.77 -9.93 4.06
N VAL A 5 2.03 -9.03 4.71
CA VAL A 5 0.71 -8.59 4.24
C VAL A 5 0.81 -7.88 2.90
N ASN A 6 1.84 -7.05 2.69
CA ASN A 6 2.00 -6.32 1.44
C ASN A 6 2.27 -7.29 0.28
N ASP A 7 3.26 -8.16 0.43
CA ASP A 7 3.59 -9.19 -0.57
C ASP A 7 2.42 -10.14 -0.83
N TYR A 8 1.62 -10.46 0.19
CA TYR A 8 0.41 -11.27 0.01
C TYR A 8 -0.65 -10.55 -0.84
N LEU A 9 -0.89 -9.26 -0.58
CA LEU A 9 -1.87 -8.44 -1.29
C LEU A 9 -1.44 -8.15 -2.74
N GLU A 10 -0.14 -7.95 -2.96
CA GLU A 10 0.45 -7.69 -4.28
C GLU A 10 0.74 -8.97 -5.07
N GLY A 11 0.61 -10.15 -4.45
CA GLY A 11 0.86 -11.43 -5.09
C GLY A 11 2.36 -11.77 -5.23
N GLY A 12 3.23 -11.12 -4.47
CA GLY A 12 4.68 -11.34 -4.46
C GLY A 12 5.14 -12.59 -3.70
N LEU A 13 4.29 -13.21 -2.89
CA LEU A 13 4.64 -14.43 -2.16
C LEU A 13 4.77 -15.65 -3.08
N ALA A 14 5.83 -16.45 -2.88
CA ALA A 14 5.91 -17.76 -3.52
C ALA A 14 4.75 -18.67 -3.05
N ALA A 15 4.32 -19.61 -3.90
CA ALA A 15 3.12 -20.43 -3.65
C ALA A 15 3.12 -21.11 -2.27
N GLY A 16 4.26 -21.63 -1.82
CA GLY A 16 4.39 -22.27 -0.51
C GLY A 16 4.30 -21.29 0.67
N GLU A 17 4.76 -20.05 0.50
CA GLU A 17 4.64 -19.00 1.51
C GLU A 17 3.22 -18.47 1.59
N ARG A 18 2.58 -18.29 0.42
CA ARG A 18 1.17 -17.94 0.33
C ARG A 18 0.29 -18.96 1.06
N ALA A 19 0.48 -20.25 0.82
CA ALA A 19 -0.30 -21.30 1.49
C ALA A 19 -0.12 -21.27 3.02
N ARG A 20 1.11 -21.05 3.51
CA ARG A 20 1.38 -20.90 4.96
C ARG A 20 0.72 -19.65 5.53
N PHE A 21 0.73 -18.55 4.78
CA PHE A 21 0.09 -17.30 5.19
C PHE A 21 -1.43 -17.47 5.28
N GLU A 22 -2.06 -18.08 4.29
CA GLU A 22 -3.49 -18.39 4.28
C GLU A 22 -3.87 -19.34 5.43
N ALA A 23 -3.05 -20.36 5.69
CA ALA A 23 -3.24 -21.24 6.84
C ALA A 23 -3.21 -20.48 8.17
N HIS A 24 -2.31 -19.51 8.32
CA HIS A 24 -2.27 -18.66 9.51
C HIS A 24 -3.51 -17.76 9.65
N LEU A 25 -3.98 -17.15 8.55
CA LEU A 25 -5.19 -16.34 8.57
C LEU A 25 -6.42 -17.13 9.05
N SER A 26 -6.46 -18.45 8.77
CA SER A 26 -7.57 -19.31 9.21
C SER A 26 -7.66 -19.52 10.73
N VAL A 27 -6.60 -19.22 11.48
CA VAL A 27 -6.51 -19.48 12.93
C VAL A 27 -6.17 -18.24 13.76
N CYS A 28 -6.00 -17.07 13.14
CA CYS A 28 -5.53 -15.86 13.82
C CYS A 28 -6.43 -14.65 13.52
N ASP A 29 -7.44 -14.42 14.36
CA ASP A 29 -8.36 -13.28 14.25
C ASP A 29 -7.65 -11.91 14.21
N PRO A 30 -6.59 -11.65 15.00
CA PRO A 30 -5.86 -10.39 14.89
C PRO A 30 -5.23 -10.16 13.52
N CYS A 31 -4.68 -11.21 12.89
CA CYS A 31 -4.07 -11.07 11.55
C CYS A 31 -5.13 -10.89 10.46
N THR A 32 -6.28 -11.54 10.58
CA THR A 32 -7.43 -11.30 9.69
C THR A 32 -7.95 -9.86 9.83
N THR A 33 -8.04 -9.35 11.06
CA THR A 33 -8.40 -7.96 11.34
C THR A 33 -7.39 -6.99 10.74
N TYR A 34 -6.09 -7.25 10.92
CA TYR A 34 -5.04 -6.42 10.35
C TYR A 34 -5.08 -6.40 8.81
N LEU A 35 -5.27 -7.56 8.17
CA LEU A 35 -5.44 -7.66 6.72
C LEU A 35 -6.64 -6.83 6.23
N ALA A 36 -7.77 -6.85 6.97
CA ALA A 36 -8.94 -6.05 6.64
C ALA A 36 -8.66 -4.53 6.77
N GLN A 37 -7.92 -4.12 7.80
CA GLN A 37 -7.50 -2.72 7.97
C GLN A 37 -6.60 -2.26 6.81
N VAL A 38 -5.61 -3.06 6.41
CA VAL A 38 -4.73 -2.70 5.28
C VAL A 38 -5.53 -2.60 3.97
N ARG A 39 -6.46 -3.52 3.71
CA ARG A 39 -7.37 -3.44 2.55
C ARG A 39 -8.20 -2.17 2.55
N GLU A 40 -8.72 -1.76 3.71
CA GLU A 40 -9.50 -0.53 3.84
C GLU A 40 -8.63 0.72 3.61
N THR A 41 -7.40 0.74 4.14
CA THR A 41 -6.42 1.79 3.86
C THR A 41 -6.13 1.92 2.36
N ILE A 42 -5.87 0.79 1.67
CA ILE A 42 -5.68 0.77 0.21
C ILE A 42 -6.91 1.32 -0.51
N ARG A 43 -8.11 0.90 -0.10
CA ARG A 43 -9.37 1.35 -0.70
C ARG A 43 -9.61 2.85 -0.50
N LEU A 44 -9.22 3.42 0.64
CA LEU A 44 -9.38 4.84 0.93
C LEU A 44 -8.31 5.67 0.20
N ALA A 45 -7.04 5.26 0.28
CA ALA A 45 -5.94 5.92 -0.40
C ALA A 45 -6.10 5.88 -1.93
N GLY A 46 -6.58 4.77 -2.49
CA GLY A 46 -6.84 4.62 -3.92
C GLY A 46 -7.98 5.49 -4.48
N ARG A 47 -8.70 6.25 -3.63
CA ARG A 47 -9.69 7.26 -4.07
C ARG A 47 -9.07 8.63 -4.34
N LEU A 48 -7.82 8.84 -3.94
CA LEU A 48 -7.13 10.11 -4.18
C LEU A 48 -6.88 10.28 -5.68
N THR A 49 -7.14 11.48 -6.17
CA THR A 49 -6.95 11.89 -7.56
C THR A 49 -5.97 13.06 -7.63
N GLU A 50 -5.57 13.47 -8.84
CA GLU A 50 -4.77 14.69 -9.02
C GLU A 50 -5.45 15.92 -8.40
N GLU A 51 -6.78 15.99 -8.46
CA GLU A 51 -7.59 17.07 -7.86
C GLU A 51 -7.55 17.07 -6.32
N SER A 52 -7.11 15.97 -5.70
CA SER A 52 -6.91 15.89 -4.25
C SER A 52 -5.66 16.64 -3.78
N VAL A 53 -4.76 17.01 -4.71
CA VAL A 53 -3.56 17.79 -4.42
C VAL A 53 -3.87 19.28 -4.59
N PRO A 54 -3.65 20.12 -3.56
CA PRO A 54 -3.81 21.57 -3.71
C PRO A 54 -2.96 22.10 -4.89
N PRO A 55 -3.50 22.95 -5.77
CA PRO A 55 -2.79 23.43 -6.95
C PRO A 55 -1.41 24.04 -6.63
N GLU A 56 -1.31 24.76 -5.51
CA GLU A 56 -0.09 25.42 -5.06
C GLU A 56 1.02 24.40 -4.74
N VAL A 57 0.64 23.29 -4.09
CA VAL A 57 1.56 22.18 -3.75
C VAL A 57 2.00 21.46 -5.02
N ARG A 58 1.06 21.22 -5.95
CA ARG A 58 1.39 20.60 -7.25
C ARG A 58 2.41 21.45 -8.02
N ASP A 59 2.21 22.76 -8.08
CA ASP A 59 3.11 23.66 -8.79
C ASP A 59 4.49 23.75 -8.13
N GLU A 60 4.56 23.71 -6.80
CA GLU A 60 5.81 23.64 -6.06
C GLU A 60 6.58 22.34 -6.37
N LEU A 61 5.91 21.19 -6.30
CA LEU A 61 6.50 19.90 -6.65
C LEU A 61 7.02 19.90 -8.09
N LEU A 62 6.24 20.40 -9.04
CA LEU A 62 6.66 20.48 -10.45
C LEU A 62 7.84 21.41 -10.67
N ARG A 63 7.96 22.52 -9.92
CA ARG A 63 9.15 23.38 -9.96
C ARG A 63 10.38 22.62 -9.44
N ALA A 64 10.27 21.96 -8.29
CA ALA A 64 11.35 21.20 -7.69
C ALA A 64 11.86 20.08 -8.60
N PHE A 65 10.96 19.31 -9.23
CA PHE A 65 11.34 18.23 -10.15
C PHE A 65 11.97 18.73 -11.45
N ARG A 66 11.64 19.94 -11.93
CA ARG A 66 12.27 20.50 -13.13
C ARG A 66 13.73 20.86 -12.92
N SER A 67 14.09 21.39 -11.75
CA SER A 67 15.47 21.77 -11.42
C SER A 67 16.27 20.66 -10.75
N TRP A 68 15.72 19.46 -10.59
CA TRP A 68 16.31 18.40 -9.76
C TRP A 68 17.65 17.86 -10.32
N LYS A 69 17.90 17.97 -11.64
CA LYS A 69 19.16 17.53 -12.27
C LYS A 69 20.17 18.67 -12.42
N ASP A 70 19.77 19.88 -12.08
CA ASP A 70 20.61 21.07 -12.13
C ASP A 70 21.36 21.30 -10.80
N ALA A 71 21.13 20.43 -9.82
CA ALA A 71 21.78 20.37 -8.51
C ALA A 71 22.92 19.35 -8.49
#